data_AF-A0A6D2JYS4-F1
#
_entry.id   AF-A0A6D2JYS4-F1
#
_cell.length_a   1.000
_cell.length_b   1.000
_cell.length_c   1.000
_cell.angle_alpha   90.00
_cell.angle_beta   90.00
_cell.angle_gamma   90.00
#
_symmetry.space_group_name_H-M   'P 1'
#
loop_
_entity.id
_entity.type
_entity.pdbx_description
1 polymer ?
#
loop_
_entity_poly.entity_id
_entity_poly.type
_entity_poly.pdbx_seq_one_letter_code
_entity_poly.pdbx_strand_id
1 'polypeptide(L)'
;MAYKFYYQDHKTNFILDHAWRALRNDQKWCSLNRDKGKTQTKRAQPHDSGDVGPREEEEEARPIGVKVSKAAKLRGSKTVKRTNEDREAAMKNLQAVAALSEKEFSNKDKVADKQVLANLLGKTEPLNEIEKALKDRLISQIY
;
A
#
# COMPACT_ATOMS: atom_id res chain seq x y z
N MET A 1 12.16 18.57 -5.95
CA MET A 1 12.18 20.02 -6.22
C MET A 1 10.89 20.72 -5.83
N ALA A 2 9.71 20.18 -6.18
CA ALA A 2 8.40 20.74 -5.78
C ALA A 2 8.22 20.99 -4.27
N TYR A 3 8.75 20.10 -3.41
CA TYR A 3 8.72 20.28 -1.96
C TYR A 3 9.40 21.58 -1.49
N LYS A 4 10.52 21.96 -2.13
CA LYS A 4 11.26 23.19 -1.78
C LYS A 4 10.46 24.44 -2.14
N PHE A 5 9.80 24.46 -3.30
CA PHE A 5 8.93 25.56 -3.71
C PHE A 5 7.71 25.70 -2.80
N TYR A 6 7.04 24.60 -2.45
CA TYR A 6 5.91 24.64 -1.52
C TYR A 6 6.29 25.24 -0.16
N TYR A 7 7.43 24.83 0.40
CA TYR A 7 7.91 25.38 1.67
C TYR A 7 8.28 26.86 1.56
N GLN A 8 8.84 27.28 0.43
CA GLN A 8 9.15 28.69 0.17
C GLN A 8 7.88 29.57 0.15
N ASP A 9 6.80 29.09 -0.46
CA ASP A 9 5.55 29.83 -0.60
C ASP A 9 4.68 29.80 0.66
N HIS A 10 4.53 28.61 1.26
CA HIS A 10 3.58 28.37 2.36
C HIS A 10 4.23 28.35 3.75
N LYS A 11 5.57 28.43 3.83
CA LYS A 11 6.38 28.39 5.07
C LYS A 11 6.00 27.26 6.03
N THR A 12 5.42 26.20 5.50
CA THR A 12 4.92 25.04 6.21
C THR A 12 5.33 23.79 5.45
N ASN A 13 5.54 22.69 6.17
CA ASN A 13 5.88 21.43 5.52
C ASN A 13 4.68 20.93 4.71
N PHE A 14 4.94 20.40 3.52
CA PHE A 14 3.89 19.76 2.72
C PHE A 14 3.45 18.47 3.42
N ILE A 15 2.20 18.42 3.88
CA ILE A 15 1.64 17.26 4.56
C ILE A 15 0.70 16.52 3.61
N LEU A 16 0.93 15.23 3.40
CA LEU A 16 0.09 14.36 2.56
C LEU A 16 -1.22 13.94 3.24
N ASP A 17 -1.53 14.44 4.43
CA ASP A 17 -2.73 14.09 5.20
C ASP A 17 -4.01 14.41 4.41
N HIS A 18 -4.08 15.57 3.76
CA HIS A 18 -5.24 15.92 2.95
C HIS A 18 -5.41 14.98 1.74
N ALA A 19 -4.31 14.71 1.02
CA ALA A 19 -4.34 13.80 -0.12
C ALA A 19 -4.74 12.38 0.31
N TRP A 20 -4.23 11.92 1.46
CA TRP A 20 -4.56 10.62 2.02
C TRP A 20 -6.02 10.52 2.47
N ARG A 21 -6.55 11.53 3.17
CA ARG A 21 -7.97 11.63 3.54
C ARG A 21 -8.90 11.66 2.33
N ALA A 22 -8.48 12.30 1.24
CA ALA A 22 -9.26 12.32 0.00
C ALA A 22 -9.27 10.97 -0.72
N LEU A 23 -8.17 10.22 -0.64
CA LEU A 23 -7.99 8.97 -1.41
C LEU A 23 -8.40 7.70 -0.65
N ARG A 24 -8.48 7.72 0.69
CA ARG A 24 -8.78 6.52 1.51
C ARG A 24 -10.10 5.83 1.19
N ASN A 25 -11.06 6.55 0.60
CA ASN A 25 -12.39 6.04 0.24
C ASN A 25 -12.61 5.95 -1.28
N ASP A 26 -11.59 6.22 -2.11
CA ASP A 26 -11.72 6.10 -3.56
C ASP A 26 -11.94 4.62 -3.92
N GLN A 27 -13.09 4.32 -4.52
CA GLN A 27 -13.55 2.98 -4.84
C GLN A 27 -12.55 2.18 -5.70
N LYS A 28 -11.70 2.86 -6.49
CA LYS A 28 -10.65 2.21 -7.28
C LYS A 28 -9.50 1.67 -6.43
N TRP A 29 -9.29 2.25 -5.25
CA TRP A 29 -8.23 1.89 -4.30
C TRP A 29 -8.76 1.02 -3.16
N CYS A 30 -10.03 1.16 -2.78
CA CYS A 30 -10.68 0.27 -1.81
C CYS A 30 -10.85 -1.17 -2.33
N SER A 31 -11.03 -1.37 -3.64
CA SER A 31 -11.16 -2.71 -4.24
C SER A 31 -9.87 -3.55 -4.18
N LEU A 32 -8.72 -2.90 -4.01
CA LEU A 32 -7.41 -3.57 -3.85
C LEU A 32 -7.15 -4.05 -2.42
N ASN A 33 -7.83 -3.45 -1.43
CA ASN A 33 -7.65 -3.72 0.00
C ASN A 33 -8.81 -4.51 0.63
N ARG A 34 -9.86 -4.85 -0.13
CA ARG A 34 -10.85 -5.83 0.34
C ARG A 34 -10.22 -7.21 0.21
N ASP A 35 -9.80 -7.74 1.36
CA ASP A 35 -9.61 -9.18 1.52
C ASP A 35 -10.82 -9.89 0.92
N LYS A 36 -10.56 -10.89 0.09
CA LYS A 36 -11.57 -11.83 -0.40
C LYS A 36 -12.02 -12.73 0.76
N GLY A 37 -12.62 -12.12 1.78
CA GLY A 37 -13.32 -12.77 2.86
C GLY A 37 -14.69 -13.19 2.37
N LYS A 38 -14.87 -14.51 2.25
CA LYS A 38 -16.12 -15.18 1.90
C LYS A 38 -17.31 -14.59 2.68
N THR A 39 -18.39 -14.22 2.01
CA THR A 39 -19.75 -14.42 2.55
C THR A 39 -20.81 -14.38 1.43
N GLN A 40 -21.39 -15.56 1.21
CA GLN A 40 -22.83 -15.80 1.11
C GLN A 40 -23.56 -15.35 -0.17
N THR A 41 -23.69 -16.33 -1.06
CA THR A 41 -24.98 -16.68 -1.69
C THR A 41 -26.16 -16.46 -0.74
N LYS A 42 -27.13 -15.62 -1.11
CA LYS A 42 -28.57 -15.87 -0.97
C LYS A 42 -29.38 -14.66 -1.43
N ARG A 43 -29.89 -14.82 -2.65
CA ARG A 43 -31.25 -14.47 -3.09
C ARG A 43 -32.16 -14.13 -1.89
N ALA A 44 -32.46 -12.85 -1.70
CA ALA A 44 -33.61 -12.39 -0.94
C ALA A 44 -34.57 -11.77 -1.96
N GLN A 45 -35.51 -12.59 -2.42
CA GLN A 45 -36.77 -12.11 -3.00
C GLN A 45 -37.62 -11.54 -1.86
N PRO A 46 -38.44 -10.52 -2.14
CA PRO A 46 -39.85 -10.67 -1.85
C PRO A 46 -40.66 -10.55 -3.15
N HIS A 47 -41.51 -11.56 -3.29
CA HIS A 47 -42.52 -11.81 -4.30
C HIS A 47 -43.50 -10.63 -4.41
N ASP A 48 -43.61 -10.03 -5.59
CA ASP A 48 -44.93 -9.72 -6.15
C ASP A 48 -44.91 -9.83 -7.68
N SER A 49 -46.07 -10.16 -8.20
CA SER A 49 -46.34 -10.89 -9.43
C SER A 49 -46.25 -10.01 -10.68
N GLY A 50 -45.83 -10.59 -11.81
CA GLY A 50 -45.94 -9.93 -13.11
C GLY A 50 -44.99 -10.49 -14.17
N ASP A 51 -45.49 -11.47 -14.92
CA ASP A 51 -45.02 -11.80 -16.27
C ASP A 51 -45.03 -10.54 -17.16
N VAL A 52 -44.12 -10.51 -18.15
CA VAL A 52 -44.11 -9.74 -19.43
C VAL A 52 -42.73 -9.14 -19.76
N GLY A 53 -42.06 -9.75 -20.75
CA GLY A 53 -41.33 -9.05 -21.82
C GLY A 53 -39.83 -8.73 -21.61
N PRO A 54 -38.96 -8.93 -22.62
CA PRO A 54 -37.62 -8.35 -22.65
C PRO A 54 -37.74 -6.84 -22.85
N ARG A 55 -37.42 -6.05 -21.82
CA ARG A 55 -37.38 -4.59 -21.90
C ARG A 55 -35.98 -4.15 -22.29
N GLU A 56 -35.87 -3.61 -23.49
CA GLU A 56 -34.71 -2.90 -24.02
C GLU A 56 -34.32 -1.79 -23.04
N GLU A 57 -33.06 -1.80 -22.59
CA GLU A 57 -32.51 -0.80 -21.69
C GLU A 57 -32.14 0.43 -22.53
N GLU A 58 -32.98 1.46 -22.47
CA GLU A 58 -32.80 2.75 -23.13
C GLU A 58 -31.41 3.34 -22.85
N GLU A 59 -30.71 3.68 -23.92
CA GLU A 59 -29.52 4.51 -23.90
C GLU A 59 -29.88 5.92 -23.40
N GLU A 60 -29.74 6.17 -22.10
CA GLU A 60 -29.69 7.55 -21.61
C GLU A 60 -28.36 8.20 -22.07
N ALA A 61 -28.50 9.02 -23.11
CA ALA A 61 -27.46 9.87 -23.68
C ALA A 61 -26.87 10.80 -22.61
N ARG A 62 -25.63 10.52 -22.21
CA ARG A 62 -24.86 11.36 -21.29
C ARG A 62 -24.36 12.61 -22.02
N PRO A 63 -24.31 13.78 -21.37
CA PRO A 63 -23.96 15.05 -22.02
C PRO A 63 -22.54 15.04 -22.60
N ILE A 64 -22.43 15.63 -23.79
CA ILE A 64 -21.18 15.79 -24.54
C ILE A 64 -20.29 16.80 -23.83
N GLY A 65 -19.26 16.29 -23.18
CA GLY A 65 -18.20 17.09 -22.59
C GLY A 65 -17.54 16.33 -21.45
N VAL A 66 -16.21 16.27 -21.43
CA VAL A 66 -15.39 15.69 -20.33
C VAL A 66 -15.19 14.16 -20.34
N LYS A 67 -15.28 13.48 -21.49
CA LYS A 67 -14.72 12.11 -21.64
C LYS A 67 -14.11 11.84 -23.03
N VAL A 68 -13.02 12.53 -23.38
CA VAL A 68 -12.17 12.08 -24.52
C VAL A 68 -10.72 11.80 -24.09
N SER A 69 -10.20 12.44 -23.04
CA SER A 69 -8.80 12.25 -22.64
C SER A 69 -8.50 10.95 -21.87
N LYS A 70 -9.51 10.12 -21.55
CA LYS A 70 -9.29 8.85 -20.81
C LYS A 70 -9.64 7.59 -21.60
N ALA A 71 -10.42 7.69 -22.68
CA ALA A 71 -10.73 6.56 -23.54
C ALA A 71 -9.57 6.20 -24.49
N ALA A 72 -8.73 7.17 -24.88
CA ALA A 72 -7.53 6.91 -25.68
C ALA A 72 -6.47 6.10 -24.90
N LYS A 73 -6.34 6.28 -23.58
CA LYS A 73 -5.38 5.51 -22.76
C LYS A 73 -5.82 4.06 -22.51
N LEU A 74 -7.13 3.76 -22.51
CA LEU A 74 -7.60 2.38 -22.35
C LEU A 74 -7.61 1.58 -23.66
N ARG A 75 -7.65 2.25 -24.82
CA ARG A 75 -7.53 1.60 -26.14
C ARG A 75 -6.10 1.53 -26.69
N GLY A 76 -5.12 2.14 -26.02
CA GLY A 76 -3.70 2.09 -26.40
C GLY A 76 -2.89 0.92 -25.83
N SER A 77 -3.49 0.03 -25.02
CA SER A 77 -2.72 -1.03 -24.32
C SER A 77 -3.46 -2.37 -24.29
N LYS A 78 -3.96 -2.83 -25.45
CA LYS A 78 -4.40 -4.22 -25.60
C LYS A 78 -3.56 -5.04 -26.59
N THR A 79 -2.49 -4.45 -27.13
CA THR A 79 -1.75 -5.06 -28.25
C THR A 79 -0.25 -4.81 -28.23
N VAL A 80 0.35 -4.41 -27.10
CA VAL A 80 1.80 -4.53 -26.95
C VAL A 80 2.07 -5.76 -26.10
N LYS A 81 2.38 -6.88 -26.77
CA LYS A 81 2.95 -8.04 -26.08
C LYS A 81 4.27 -7.54 -25.47
N ARG A 82 4.34 -7.46 -24.14
CA ARG A 82 5.61 -7.21 -23.43
C ARG A 82 6.65 -8.16 -24.00
N THR A 83 7.81 -7.62 -24.38
CA THR A 83 8.85 -8.46 -24.96
C THR A 83 9.37 -9.42 -23.89
N ASN A 84 10.09 -10.45 -24.31
CA ASN A 84 10.74 -11.33 -23.34
C ASN A 84 11.75 -10.54 -22.50
N GLU A 85 12.43 -9.54 -23.08
CA GLU A 85 13.33 -8.67 -22.32
C GLU A 85 12.59 -7.88 -21.24
N ASP A 86 11.41 -7.31 -21.54
CA ASP A 86 10.61 -6.58 -20.55
C ASP A 86 10.22 -7.45 -19.35
N ARG A 87 9.88 -8.73 -19.60
CA ARG A 87 9.51 -9.69 -18.56
C ARG A 87 10.72 -10.11 -17.73
N GLU A 88 11.84 -10.35 -18.37
CA GLU A 88 13.09 -10.70 -17.70
C GLU A 88 13.60 -9.53 -16.84
N ALA A 89 13.53 -8.31 -17.34
CA ALA A 89 13.85 -7.10 -16.59
C ALA A 89 12.92 -6.94 -15.38
N ALA A 90 11.62 -7.21 -15.52
CA ALA A 90 10.68 -7.17 -14.40
C ALA A 90 11.03 -8.23 -13.32
N MET A 91 11.38 -9.45 -13.73
CA MET A 91 11.79 -10.51 -12.79
C MET A 91 13.09 -10.16 -12.05
N LYS A 92 14.09 -9.63 -12.75
CA LYS A 92 15.34 -9.15 -12.13
C LYS A 92 15.08 -8.04 -11.12
N ASN A 93 14.19 -7.09 -11.44
CA ASN A 93 13.80 -6.03 -10.51
C ASN A 93 13.09 -6.59 -9.26
N LEU A 94 12.16 -7.53 -9.42
CA LEU A 94 11.47 -8.17 -8.30
C LEU A 94 12.46 -8.93 -7.39
N GLN A 95 13.42 -9.64 -7.99
CA GLN A 95 14.47 -10.33 -7.25
C GLN A 95 15.36 -9.35 -6.48
N ALA A 96 15.74 -8.22 -7.10
CA ALA A 96 16.51 -7.17 -6.44
C ALA A 96 15.74 -6.57 -5.26
N VAL A 97 14.44 -6.29 -5.41
CA VAL A 97 13.59 -5.79 -4.33
C VAL A 97 13.46 -6.83 -3.20
N ALA A 98 13.29 -8.12 -3.53
CA ALA A 98 13.24 -9.18 -2.53
C ALA A 98 14.56 -9.26 -1.74
N ALA A 99 15.71 -9.21 -2.41
CA ALA A 99 17.02 -9.23 -1.77
C ALA A 99 17.27 -8.00 -0.88
N LEU A 100 16.75 -6.82 -1.27
CA LEU A 100 16.80 -5.63 -0.42
C LEU A 100 15.91 -5.80 0.83
N SER A 101 14.71 -6.34 0.66
CA SER A 101 13.79 -6.54 1.78
C SER A 101 14.35 -7.47 2.86
N GLU A 102 15.05 -8.55 2.48
CA GLU A 102 15.68 -9.48 3.43
C GLU A 102 16.75 -8.78 4.28
N LYS A 103 17.60 -7.95 3.66
CA LYS A 103 18.60 -7.15 4.39
C LYS A 103 17.96 -6.14 5.33
N GLU A 104 16.82 -5.56 4.95
CA GLU A 104 16.08 -4.65 5.83
C GLU A 104 15.52 -5.37 7.05
N PHE A 105 15.04 -6.61 6.92
CA PHE A 105 14.59 -7.41 8.07
C PHE A 105 15.72 -7.67 9.06
N SER A 106 16.89 -8.14 8.60
CA SER A 106 18.04 -8.35 9.48
C SER A 106 18.53 -7.06 10.15
N ASN A 107 18.41 -5.92 9.47
CA ASN A 107 18.75 -4.63 10.06
C ASN A 107 17.74 -4.18 11.11
N LYS A 108 16.45 -4.52 10.95
CA LYS A 108 15.42 -4.21 11.97
C LYS A 108 15.68 -4.93 13.28
N ASP A 109 16.05 -6.22 13.24
CA ASP A 109 16.37 -6.99 14.44
C ASP A 109 17.57 -6.37 15.18
N LYS A 110 18.65 -6.04 14.47
CA LYS A 110 19.81 -5.36 15.04
C LYS A 110 19.48 -3.99 15.65
N VAL A 111 18.53 -3.26 15.06
CA VAL A 111 18.08 -1.96 15.59
C VAL A 111 17.25 -2.17 16.86
N ALA A 112 16.37 -3.17 16.88
CA ALA A 112 15.59 -3.52 18.07
C ALA A 112 16.50 -3.93 19.23
N ASP A 113 17.51 -4.76 18.99
CA ASP A 113 18.49 -5.18 19.99
C ASP A 113 19.27 -3.98 20.57
N LYS A 114 19.71 -3.06 19.70
CA LYS A 114 20.36 -1.81 20.13
C LYS A 114 19.44 -0.94 20.97
N GLN A 115 18.15 -0.88 20.63
CA GLN A 115 17.16 -0.13 21.40
C GLN A 115 16.91 -0.75 22.78
N VAL A 116 16.82 -2.08 22.86
CA VAL A 116 16.72 -2.79 24.15
C VAL A 116 17.97 -2.53 24.99
N LEU A 117 19.16 -2.61 24.41
CA LEU A 117 20.41 -2.31 25.10
C LEU A 117 20.45 -0.85 25.60
N ALA A 118 20.07 0.12 24.77
CA ALA A 118 20.00 1.52 25.16
C ALA A 118 19.03 1.74 26.34
N ASN A 119 17.87 1.08 26.32
CA ASN A 119 16.91 1.13 27.42
C ASN A 119 17.51 0.55 28.71
N LEU A 120 18.22 -0.58 28.64
CA LEU A 120 18.89 -1.19 29.79
C LEU A 120 20.00 -0.30 30.35
N LEU A 121 20.77 0.36 29.48
CA LEU A 121 21.83 1.30 29.87
C LEU A 121 21.28 2.60 30.49
N GLY A 122 20.08 3.02 30.08
CA GLY A 122 19.42 4.22 30.58
C GLY A 122 18.66 4.05 31.90
N LYS A 123 18.55 2.83 32.44
CA LYS A 123 17.89 2.61 33.74
C LYS A 123 18.72 3.21 34.87
N THR A 124 18.07 4.02 35.71
CA THR A 124 18.67 4.64 36.91
C THR A 124 18.63 3.72 38.13
N GLU A 125 17.76 2.71 38.11
CA GLU A 125 17.67 1.68 39.13
C GLU A 125 18.72 0.57 38.91
N PRO A 126 19.21 -0.08 39.98
CA PRO A 126 20.16 -1.18 39.84
C PRO A 126 19.55 -2.33 39.04
N LEU A 127 20.24 -2.74 37.96
CA LEU A 127 19.78 -3.85 37.12
C LEU A 127 19.71 -5.16 37.91
N ASN A 128 18.66 -5.93 37.65
CA ASN A 128 18.52 -7.29 38.18
C ASN A 128 19.56 -8.23 37.52
N GLU A 129 19.87 -9.37 38.13
CA GLU A 129 20.86 -10.34 37.64
C GLU A 129 20.56 -10.81 36.21
N ILE A 130 19.28 -11.06 35.91
CA ILE A 130 18.81 -11.45 34.58
C ILE A 130 19.05 -10.34 33.55
N GLU A 131 18.82 -9.08 33.94
CA GLU A 131 19.00 -7.93 33.05
C GLU A 131 20.47 -7.64 32.78
N LYS A 132 21.34 -7.85 33.79
CA LYS A 132 22.80 -7.78 33.63
C LYS A 132 23.28 -8.83 32.63
N ALA A 133 22.85 -10.08 32.80
CA ALA A 133 23.20 -11.17 31.88
C ALA A 133 22.71 -10.90 30.44
N LEU A 134 21.49 -10.37 30.29
CA LEU A 134 20.96 -9.97 28.98
C LEU A 134 21.77 -8.83 28.36
N LYS A 135 22.12 -7.80 29.14
CA LYS A 135 22.95 -6.68 28.70
C LYS A 135 24.31 -7.16 28.19
N ASP A 136 25.00 -8.01 28.93
CA ASP A 136 26.32 -8.52 28.56
C ASP A 136 26.27 -9.36 27.28
N ARG A 137 25.22 -10.19 27.15
CA ARG A 137 24.96 -10.95 25.92
C ARG A 137 24.71 -10.05 24.72
N LEU A 138 23.87 -9.02 24.86
CA LEU A 138 23.57 -8.08 23.77
C LEU A 138 24.82 -7.29 23.36
N ILE A 139 25.64 -6.86 24.33
CA ILE A 139 26.91 -6.18 24.04
C ILE A 139 27.81 -7.08 23.19
N SER A 140 27.98 -8.35 23.58
CA SER A 140 28.82 -9.32 22.88
C SER A 140 28.29 -9.71 21.49
N GLN A 141 27.00 -9.56 21.25
CA GLN A 141 26.38 -9.83 19.94
C GLN A 141 26.45 -8.64 18.98
N ILE A 142 26.43 -7.41 19.51
CA ILE A 142 26.39 -6.18 18.72
C ILE A 142 27.80 -5.64 18.41
N TYR A 143 28.74 -5.82 19.33
CA TYR A 143 30.12 -5.29 19.27
C TYR A 143 31.14 -6.42 19.30
#